data_AF-A0AAU3PZ91-F1
#
_entry.id   AF-A0AAU3PZ91-F1
#
_cell.length_a   1.000
_cell.length_b   1.000
_cell.length_c   1.000
_cell.angle_alpha   90.00
_cell.angle_beta   90.00
_cell.angle_gamma   90.00
#
_symmetry.space_group_name_H-M   'P 1'
#
loop_
_entity.id
_entity.type
_entity.pdbx_description
1 polymer ?
#
loop_
_entity_poly.entity_id
_entity_poly.type
_entity_poly.pdbx_seq_one_letter_code
_entity_poly.pdbx_strand_id
1 'polypeptide(L)'
;MSAEDERRRARAELEAEFQRLDTVFEVLADMQDAAFAVAWSKDLRGVGFENSRHAQAFASLRPVHVERSEVRDRLLDYQFTPERAAQIRARVAERQREREAARQRPGRSR
;
A
#
# COMPACT_ATOMS: atom_id res chain seq x y z
N MET A 1 -21.14 25.90 -14.78
CA MET A 1 -19.94 25.11 -14.46
C MET A 1 -19.67 24.23 -15.66
N SER A 2 -18.46 24.21 -16.20
CA SER A 2 -18.18 23.44 -17.42
C SER A 2 -17.86 21.98 -17.09
N ALA A 3 -18.05 21.08 -18.05
CA ALA A 3 -17.65 19.67 -17.91
C ALA A 3 -16.13 19.52 -17.67
N GLU A 4 -15.33 20.49 -18.12
CA GLU A 4 -13.88 20.51 -17.88
C GLU A 4 -13.55 20.87 -16.41
N ASP A 5 -14.31 21.81 -15.82
CA ASP A 5 -14.14 22.18 -14.41
C ASP A 5 -14.55 21.03 -13.48
N GLU A 6 -15.65 20.33 -13.80
CA GLU A 6 -16.09 19.14 -13.08
C GLU A 6 -15.04 18.04 -13.12
N ARG A 7 -14.47 17.79 -14.31
CA ARG A 7 -13.39 16.81 -14.49
C ARG A 7 -12.14 17.17 -13.70
N ARG A 8 -11.76 18.45 -13.67
CA ARG A 8 -10.60 18.94 -12.91
C ARG A 8 -10.82 18.80 -11.41
N ARG A 9 -12.02 19.12 -10.92
CA ARG A 9 -12.39 18.98 -9.51
C ARG A 9 -12.40 17.52 -9.07
N ALA A 10 -13.05 16.64 -9.83
CA ALA A 10 -13.08 15.21 -9.54
C ALA A 10 -11.67 14.60 -9.49
N ARG A 11 -10.78 15.03 -10.39
CA ARG A 11 -9.37 14.63 -10.36
C ARG A 11 -8.67 15.10 -9.08
N ALA A 12 -8.84 16.37 -8.69
CA ALA A 12 -8.21 16.91 -7.49
C ALA A 12 -8.70 16.20 -6.20
N GLU A 13 -9.99 15.86 -6.14
CA GLU A 13 -10.58 15.10 -5.04
C GLU A 13 -9.99 13.69 -4.96
N LEU A 14 -9.81 13.00 -6.09
CA LEU A 14 -9.14 11.69 -6.14
C LEU A 14 -7.66 11.76 -5.76
N GLU A 15 -6.94 12.80 -6.20
CA GLU A 15 -5.53 13.01 -5.82
C GLU A 15 -5.40 13.23 -4.30
N ALA A 16 -6.28 14.04 -3.71
CA ALA A 16 -6.32 14.25 -2.26
C ALA A 16 -6.69 12.98 -1.48
N GLU A 17 -7.65 12.20 -1.97
CA GLU A 17 -8.02 10.91 -1.39
C GLU A 17 -6.84 9.93 -1.42
N PHE A 18 -6.14 9.84 -2.56
CA PHE A 18 -4.97 8.99 -2.71
C PHE A 18 -3.87 9.38 -1.73
N GLN A 19 -3.55 10.67 -1.62
CA GLN A 19 -2.52 11.15 -0.70
C GLN A 19 -2.86 10.83 0.76
N ARG A 20 -4.13 11.02 1.17
CA ARG A 20 -4.58 10.67 2.52
C ARG A 20 -4.38 9.17 2.80
N LEU A 21 -4.77 8.30 1.86
CA LEU A 21 -4.62 6.85 2.01
C LEU A 21 -3.15 6.42 1.99
N ASP A 22 -2.32 7.09 1.18
CA ASP A 22 -0.87 6.88 1.12
C ASP A 22 -0.22 7.19 2.47
N THR A 23 -0.54 8.35 3.06
CA THR A 23 -0.06 8.73 4.39
C THR A 23 -0.51 7.74 5.47
N VAL A 24 -1.77 7.30 5.46
CA VAL A 24 -2.25 6.29 6.44
C VAL A 24 -1.53 4.96 6.25
N PHE A 25 -1.31 4.55 5.00
CA PHE A 25 -0.57 3.32 4.70
C PHE A 25 0.87 3.38 5.22
N GLU A 26 1.58 4.49 4.98
CA GLU A 26 2.95 4.72 5.46
C GLU A 26 3.02 4.71 6.99
N VAL A 27 2.12 5.42 7.66
CA VAL A 27 2.08 5.43 9.14
C VAL A 27 1.85 4.03 9.70
N LEU A 28 0.95 3.25 9.12
CA LEU A 28 0.71 1.88 9.57
C LEU A 28 1.91 0.96 9.31
N ALA A 29 2.63 1.16 8.20
CA ALA A 29 3.87 0.43 7.92
C ALA A 29 4.97 0.81 8.92
N ASP A 30 5.14 2.10 9.21
CA ASP A 30 6.09 2.57 10.22
C ASP A 30 5.77 2.03 11.61
N MET A 31 4.49 1.98 11.99
CA MET A 31 4.07 1.37 13.26
C MET A 31 4.41 -0.12 13.34
N GLN A 32 4.25 -0.85 12.22
CA GLN A 32 4.63 -2.25 12.12
C GLN A 32 6.14 -2.44 12.31
N ASP A 33 6.93 -1.66 11.58
CA ASP A 33 8.40 -1.71 11.61
C ASP A 33 8.94 -1.28 12.98
N ALA A 34 8.37 -0.24 13.59
CA ALA A 34 8.74 0.22 14.93
C ALA A 34 8.43 -0.83 16.00
N ALA A 35 7.26 -1.47 15.95
CA ALA A 35 6.91 -2.54 16.87
C ALA A 35 7.90 -3.71 16.76
N PHE A 36 8.27 -4.09 15.54
CA PHE A 36 9.28 -5.13 15.31
C PHE A 36 10.66 -4.72 15.81
N ALA A 37 11.11 -3.49 15.54
CA ALA A 37 12.40 -2.98 15.97
C ALA A 37 12.53 -2.94 17.50
N VAL A 38 11.46 -2.53 18.21
CA VAL A 38 11.42 -2.54 19.68
C VAL A 38 11.40 -3.97 20.22
N ALA A 39 10.69 -4.89 19.56
CA ALA A 39 10.72 -6.29 19.95
C ALA A 39 12.16 -6.86 19.80
N TRP A 40 12.82 -6.53 18.69
CA TRP A 40 14.19 -6.95 18.41
C TRP A 40 15.19 -6.40 19.43
N SER A 41 15.08 -5.14 19.83
CA SER A 41 15.97 -4.53 20.83
C SER A 41 15.83 -5.14 22.24
N LYS A 42 14.71 -5.85 22.50
CA LYS A 42 14.46 -6.63 23.72
C LYS A 42 14.89 -8.10 23.58
N ASP A 43 15.62 -8.46 22.54
CA ASP A 43 15.90 -9.85 22.16
C ASP A 43 14.62 -10.71 22.07
N LEU A 44 13.51 -10.10 21.64
CA LEU A 44 12.18 -10.72 21.56
C LEU A 44 11.61 -11.19 22.92
N ARG A 45 12.14 -10.70 24.05
CA ARG A 45 11.66 -11.05 25.40
C ARG A 45 10.63 -10.04 25.92
N GLY A 46 9.53 -10.56 26.46
CA GLY A 46 8.49 -9.71 27.08
C GLY A 46 7.73 -8.81 26.10
N VAL A 47 7.62 -9.23 24.83
CA VAL A 47 7.15 -8.38 23.71
C VAL A 47 5.63 -8.41 23.47
N GLY A 48 4.84 -8.65 24.52
CA GLY A 48 3.38 -8.80 24.39
C GLY A 48 2.70 -7.54 23.82
N PHE A 49 3.20 -6.36 24.21
CA PHE A 49 2.70 -5.08 23.69
C PHE A 49 3.07 -4.89 22.22
N GLU A 50 4.32 -5.12 21.85
CA GLU A 50 4.83 -4.96 20.48
C GLU A 50 4.12 -5.92 19.52
N ASN A 51 3.93 -7.18 19.93
CA ASN A 51 3.19 -8.16 19.13
C ASN A 51 1.74 -7.70 18.89
N SER A 52 1.09 -7.14 19.92
CA SER A 52 -0.25 -6.58 19.77
C SER A 52 -0.29 -5.41 18.78
N ARG A 53 0.70 -4.50 18.84
CA ARG A 53 0.80 -3.35 17.92
C ARG A 53 1.13 -3.76 16.50
N HIS A 54 2.06 -4.69 16.32
CA HIS A 54 2.38 -5.27 15.02
C HIS A 54 1.15 -5.95 14.40
N ALA A 55 0.43 -6.77 15.16
CA ALA A 55 -0.79 -7.44 14.67
C ALA A 55 -1.89 -6.45 14.31
N GLN A 56 -2.08 -5.40 15.12
CA GLN A 56 -3.05 -4.34 14.85
C GLN A 56 -2.70 -3.59 13.55
N ALA A 57 -1.45 -3.13 13.42
CA ALA A 57 -0.99 -2.42 12.21
C ALA A 57 -1.12 -3.30 10.96
N PHE A 58 -0.71 -4.57 11.04
CA PHE A 58 -0.85 -5.53 9.95
C PHE A 58 -2.31 -5.75 9.53
N ALA A 59 -3.22 -5.89 10.50
CA ALA A 59 -4.65 -6.05 10.23
C ALA A 59 -5.26 -4.81 9.54
N SER A 60 -4.81 -3.61 9.92
CA SER A 60 -5.26 -2.35 9.34
C SER A 60 -4.61 -2.03 7.98
N LEU A 61 -3.40 -2.54 7.70
CA LEU A 61 -2.68 -2.27 6.46
C LEU A 61 -3.40 -2.81 5.22
N ARG A 62 -3.95 -4.03 5.31
CA ARG A 62 -4.57 -4.69 4.16
C ARG A 62 -5.76 -3.91 3.57
N PRO A 63 -6.79 -3.50 4.34
CA PRO A 63 -7.90 -2.74 3.78
C PRO A 63 -7.45 -1.39 3.20
N VAL A 64 -6.56 -0.66 3.90
CA VAL A 64 -6.03 0.62 3.41
C VAL A 64 -5.26 0.45 2.08
N HIS A 65 -4.48 -0.62 1.94
CA HIS A 65 -3.78 -0.92 0.69
C HIS A 65 -4.75 -1.18 -0.47
N VAL A 66 -5.86 -1.88 -0.23
CA VAL A 66 -6.90 -2.15 -1.24
C VAL A 66 -7.53 -0.84 -1.68
N GLU A 67 -8.03 -0.04 -0.75
CA GLU A 67 -8.64 1.28 -1.05
C GLU A 67 -7.67 2.19 -1.81
N ARG A 68 -6.42 2.26 -1.35
CA ARG A 68 -5.35 3.04 -2.02
C ARG A 68 -5.13 2.57 -3.46
N SER A 69 -5.16 1.26 -3.70
CA SER A 69 -4.96 0.69 -5.04
C SER A 69 -6.13 1.01 -5.97
N GLU A 70 -7.37 0.94 -5.48
CA GLU A 70 -8.57 1.30 -6.24
C GLU A 70 -8.60 2.79 -6.61
N VAL A 71 -8.23 3.68 -5.69
CA VAL A 71 -8.11 5.12 -5.98
C VAL A 71 -7.01 5.38 -7.01
N ARG A 72 -5.87 4.69 -6.90
CA ARG A 72 -4.79 4.76 -7.89
C ARG A 72 -5.26 4.32 -9.26
N ASP A 73 -6.03 3.24 -9.35
CA ASP A 73 -6.56 2.76 -10.61
C ASP A 73 -7.47 3.79 -11.26
N ARG A 74 -8.36 4.43 -10.48
CA ARG A 74 -9.19 5.54 -10.97
C ARG A 74 -8.32 6.71 -11.46
N LEU A 75 -7.27 7.08 -10.73
CA LEU A 75 -6.34 8.13 -11.17
C LEU A 75 -5.64 7.80 -12.50
N LEU A 76 -5.27 6.54 -12.71
CA LEU A 76 -4.66 6.10 -13.98
C LEU A 76 -5.62 6.29 -15.16
N ASP A 77 -6.91 5.98 -14.99
CA ASP A 77 -7.92 6.20 -16.04
C ASP A 77 -8.15 7.68 -16.35
N TYR A 78 -7.94 8.58 -15.37
CA TYR A 78 -7.99 10.02 -15.60
C TYR A 78 -6.75 10.58 -16.31
N GLN A 79 -5.58 10.00 -16.04
CA GLN A 79 -4.27 10.53 -16.49
C GLN A 79 -3.83 9.97 -17.84
N PHE A 80 -4.25 8.76 -18.18
CA PHE A 80 -3.73 8.02 -19.33
C PHE A 80 -4.83 7.50 -20.23
N THR A 81 -4.46 7.11 -21.46
CA THR A 81 -5.37 6.33 -22.31
C THR A 81 -5.61 4.94 -21.68
N PRO A 82 -6.73 4.27 -21.99
CA PRO A 82 -7.04 2.95 -21.46
C PRO A 82 -5.90 1.93 -21.65
N GLU A 83 -5.23 1.95 -22.81
CA GLU A 83 -4.13 1.04 -23.13
C GLU A 83 -2.93 1.29 -22.21
N ARG A 84 -2.62 2.57 -21.97
CA ARG A 84 -1.48 2.94 -21.12
C ARG A 84 -1.77 2.68 -19.64
N ALA A 85 -3.00 2.94 -19.18
CA ALA A 85 -3.45 2.58 -17.84
C ALA A 85 -3.35 1.05 -17.63
N ALA A 86 -3.83 0.25 -18.60
CA ALA A 86 -3.75 -1.21 -18.55
C ALA A 86 -2.29 -1.72 -18.49
N GLN A 87 -1.38 -1.14 -19.28
CA GLN A 87 0.06 -1.48 -19.24
C GLN A 87 0.66 -1.23 -17.84
N ILE A 88 0.31 -0.09 -17.22
CA ILE A 88 0.81 0.24 -15.88
C ILE A 88 0.29 -0.77 -14.84
N ARG A 89 -1.01 -1.10 -14.88
CA ARG A 89 -1.62 -2.11 -14.00
C ARG A 89 -0.98 -3.49 -14.17
N ALA A 90 -0.78 -3.93 -15.41
CA ALA A 90 -0.14 -5.20 -15.72
C ALA A 90 1.28 -5.28 -15.13
N ARG A 91 2.07 -4.22 -15.26
CA ARG A 91 3.43 -4.14 -14.70
C ARG A 91 3.44 -4.16 -13.16
N VAL A 92 2.46 -3.54 -12.52
CA VAL A 92 2.32 -3.58 -11.06
C VAL A 92 1.99 -5.01 -10.61
N ALA A 93 1.02 -5.66 -11.25
CA ALA A 93 0.63 -7.04 -10.95
C ALA A 93 1.76 -8.05 -11.23
N GLU A 94 2.59 -7.83 -12.26
CA GLU A 94 3.79 -8.62 -12.52
C GLU A 94 4.80 -8.52 -11.37
N ARG A 95 5.17 -7.30 -10.96
CA ARG A 95 6.10 -7.09 -9.82
C ARG A 95 5.59 -7.70 -8.52
N GLN A 96 4.28 -7.68 -8.29
CA GLN A 96 3.68 -8.31 -7.12
C GLN A 96 3.86 -9.84 -7.17
N ARG A 97 3.54 -10.47 -8.31
CA ARG A 97 3.74 -11.90 -8.51
C ARG A 97 5.20 -12.31 -8.37
N GLU A 98 6.14 -11.52 -8.88
CA GLU A 98 7.58 -11.75 -8.71
C GLU A 98 7.99 -11.75 -7.23
N ARG A 99 7.49 -10.78 -6.46
CA ARG A 99 7.75 -10.70 -5.01
C ARG A 99 7.15 -11.88 -4.24
N GLU A 100 5.93 -12.27 -4.57
CA GLU A 100 5.28 -13.43 -3.98
C GLU A 100 6.03 -14.72 -4.30
N ALA A 101 6.45 -14.90 -5.57
CA ALA A 101 7.26 -16.03 -5.99
C ALA A 101 8.64 -16.05 -5.29
N ALA A 102 9.27 -14.89 -5.09
CA ALA A 102 10.54 -14.79 -4.36
C ALA A 102 10.39 -15.16 -2.88
N ARG A 103 9.27 -14.80 -2.23
CA ARG A 103 8.97 -15.19 -0.84
C ARG A 103 8.68 -16.68 -0.68
N GLN A 104 8.17 -17.34 -1.72
CA GLN A 104 7.87 -18.77 -1.72
C GLN A 104 9.06 -19.66 -2.08
N ARG A 105 10.19 -19.07 -2.55
CA ARG A 105 11.42 -19.85 -2.73
C ARG A 105 12.04 -20.10 -1.36
N PRO A 106 12.12 -21.36 -0.89
CA PRO A 106 12.78 -21.64 0.36
C PRO A 106 14.22 -21.16 0.26
N GLY A 107 14.66 -20.40 1.26
CA GLY A 107 16.06 -20.07 1.44
C GLY A 107 16.87 -21.34 1.31
N ARG A 108 17.72 -21.38 0.29
CA ARG A 108 18.72 -22.42 0.08
C ARG A 108 19.68 -22.32 1.26
N SER A 109 19.40 -23.06 2.33
CA SER A 109 20.32 -23.25 3.44
C SER A 109 21.66 -23.70 2.85
N ARG A 110 22.67 -22.84 2.99
CA ARG A 110 24.07 -23.21 2.89
C ARG A 110 24.64 -23.22 4.28
#